data_AF-A0A395YMI8-F1
#
_entry.id   AF-A0A395YMI8-F1
#
_cell.length_a   1.000
_cell.length_b   1.000
_cell.length_c   1.000
_cell.angle_alpha   90.00
_cell.angle_beta   90.00
_cell.angle_gamma   90.00
#
_symmetry.space_group_name_H-M   'P 1'
#
loop_
_entity.id
_entity.type
_entity.pdbx_description
1 polymer ?
#
loop_
_entity_poly.entity_id
_entity_poly.type
_entity_poly.pdbx_seq_one_letter_code
_entity_poly.pdbx_strand_id
1 'polypeptide(L)'
;MQNGISIVLRILILCLLVCLPAAFIRALFSAKHKRKKNFIHTFSIVLLFSPIILIAIWVLYEIFGMGVNHIATKRQTEQLQANLENTIPDIQIVDIYSETGNTSGTGNHVDCLSSITFSTQLQKSEIEDSMSEFYTFNEWNCYVKNTDDGYYLFYINTSAPFIGNIEGH
;
A
#
# COMPACT_ATOMS: atom_id res chain seq x y z
N MET A 1 30.99 25.64 24.45
CA MET A 1 30.09 26.36 25.38
C MET A 1 29.00 25.41 25.87
N GLN A 2 29.26 24.68 26.94
CA GLN A 2 28.27 23.91 27.71
C GLN A 2 28.71 24.05 29.15
N ASN A 3 27.94 24.75 30.01
CA ASN A 3 28.02 24.69 31.49
C ASN A 3 27.08 25.68 32.21
N GLY A 4 26.35 26.56 31.52
CA GLY A 4 25.49 27.56 32.18
C GLY A 4 24.10 27.09 32.64
N ILE A 5 23.56 25.99 32.09
CA ILE A 5 22.13 25.62 32.27
C ILE A 5 21.90 24.75 33.53
N SER A 6 22.95 24.17 34.12
CA SER A 6 22.80 23.16 35.19
C SER A 6 22.49 23.73 36.58
N ILE A 7 22.96 24.95 36.90
CA ILE A 7 22.88 25.49 38.27
C ILE A 7 21.52 26.13 38.55
N VAL A 8 20.97 26.88 37.59
CA VAL A 8 19.65 27.53 37.74
C VAL A 8 18.54 26.50 37.85
N LEU A 9 18.62 25.40 37.08
CA LEU A 9 17.65 24.32 37.12
C LEU A 9 17.69 23.55 38.46
N ARG A 10 18.88 23.37 39.04
CA ARG A 10 19.04 22.72 40.36
C ARG A 10 18.53 23.58 41.51
N ILE A 11 18.71 24.91 41.44
CA ILE A 11 18.20 25.84 42.46
C ILE A 11 16.67 25.97 42.37
N LEU A 12 16.09 25.97 41.16
CA LEU A 12 14.63 25.98 41.00
C LEU A 12 13.97 24.70 41.55
N ILE A 13 14.60 23.55 41.34
CA ILE A 13 14.09 22.26 41.84
C ILE A 13 14.18 22.19 43.37
N LEU A 14 15.24 22.75 43.98
CA LEU A 14 15.38 22.80 45.43
C LEU A 14 14.35 23.74 46.09
N CYS A 15 14.07 24.90 45.49
CA CYS A 15 13.06 25.85 46.00
C CYS A 15 11.62 25.30 45.87
N LEU A 16 11.34 24.49 44.86
CA LEU A 16 10.03 23.85 44.67
C LEU A 16 9.77 22.69 45.65
N LEU A 17 10.82 22.07 46.18
CA LEU A 17 10.71 20.92 47.10
C LEU A 17 10.53 21.30 48.57
N VAL A 18 10.93 22.50 48.99
CA VAL A 18 10.96 22.90 50.43
C VAL A 18 9.68 23.58 50.90
N CYS A 19 8.81 24.07 50.01
CA CYS A 19 7.64 24.88 50.38
C CYS A 19 6.28 24.21 50.16
N LEU A 20 6.18 22.88 50.30
CA LEU A 20 4.90 22.19 50.27
C LEU A 20 4.41 21.91 51.71
N PRO A 21 3.58 22.79 52.30
CA PRO A 21 3.04 22.54 53.62
C PRO A 21 2.21 21.26 53.59
N ALA A 22 2.22 20.50 54.68
CA ALA A 22 1.55 19.19 54.83
C ALA A 22 0.06 19.17 54.41
N ALA A 23 -0.57 20.34 54.27
CA ALA A 23 -1.89 20.53 53.68
C ALA A 23 -1.97 20.16 52.18
N PHE A 24 -0.93 20.40 51.38
CA PHE A 24 -0.92 20.07 49.94
C PHE A 24 -0.73 18.56 49.69
N ILE A 25 -0.01 17.87 50.58
CA ILE A 25 0.12 16.40 50.53
C ILE A 25 -1.24 15.74 50.87
N ARG A 26 -2.00 16.29 51.83
CA ARG A 26 -3.38 15.83 52.11
C ARG A 26 -4.34 16.13 50.95
N ALA A 27 -4.22 17.28 50.29
CA ALA A 27 -5.01 17.61 49.09
C ALA A 27 -4.65 16.72 47.88
N LEU A 28 -3.38 16.37 47.69
CA LEU A 28 -2.94 15.43 46.65
C LEU A 28 -3.43 14.01 46.90
N PHE A 29 -3.52 13.56 48.16
CA PHE A 29 -4.06 12.23 48.49
C PHE A 29 -5.59 12.16 48.35
N SER A 30 -6.32 13.23 48.69
CA SER A 30 -7.78 13.29 48.51
C SER A 30 -8.18 13.45 47.03
N ALA A 31 -7.42 14.24 46.24
CA ALA A 31 -7.62 14.36 44.79
C ALA A 31 -7.12 13.14 43.99
N LYS A 32 -6.19 12.34 44.53
CA LYS A 32 -5.69 11.10 43.91
C LYS A 32 -6.81 10.08 43.71
N HIS A 33 -7.74 9.95 44.65
CA HIS A 33 -8.76 8.90 44.58
C HIS A 33 -9.81 9.16 43.47
N LYS A 34 -10.17 10.43 43.24
CA LYS A 34 -11.13 10.84 42.18
C LYS A 34 -10.47 10.85 40.79
N ARG A 35 -9.19 11.24 40.70
CA ARG A 35 -8.40 11.23 39.45
C ARG A 35 -8.02 9.81 39.00
N LYS A 36 -7.76 8.90 39.94
CA LYS A 36 -7.48 7.48 39.68
C LYS A 36 -8.73 6.72 39.21
N LYS A 37 -9.91 7.07 39.73
CA LYS A 37 -11.19 6.50 39.27
C LYS A 37 -11.48 6.84 37.81
N ASN A 38 -11.32 8.11 37.42
CA ASN A 38 -11.51 8.53 36.02
C ASN A 38 -10.49 7.89 35.07
N PHE A 39 -9.22 7.77 35.50
CA PHE A 39 -8.18 7.11 34.71
C PHE A 39 -8.44 5.61 34.49
N ILE A 40 -8.86 4.88 35.54
CA ILE A 40 -9.22 3.46 35.43
C ILE A 40 -10.43 3.29 34.50
N HIS A 41 -11.46 4.14 34.62
CA HIS A 41 -12.63 4.09 33.73
C HIS A 41 -12.26 4.33 32.26
N THR A 42 -11.46 5.36 31.96
CA THR A 42 -11.01 5.63 30.59
C THR A 42 -10.13 4.51 30.04
N PHE A 43 -9.20 3.98 30.84
CA PHE A 43 -8.34 2.87 30.43
C PHE A 43 -9.16 1.59 30.16
N SER A 44 -10.14 1.27 31.00
CA SER A 44 -11.05 0.14 30.79
C SER A 44 -11.90 0.29 29.53
N ILE A 45 -12.37 1.50 29.21
CA ILE A 45 -13.12 1.77 27.97
C ILE A 45 -12.22 1.57 26.75
N VAL A 46 -11.01 2.12 26.76
CA VAL A 46 -10.06 1.96 25.64
C VAL A 46 -9.69 0.49 25.45
N LEU A 47 -9.44 -0.24 26.54
CA LEU A 47 -9.13 -1.67 26.48
C LEU A 47 -10.32 -2.50 25.96
N LEU A 48 -11.55 -2.10 26.31
CA LEU A 48 -12.76 -2.79 25.86
C LEU A 48 -13.01 -2.59 24.35
N PHE A 49 -12.75 -1.39 23.82
CA PHE A 49 -12.95 -1.07 22.41
C PHE A 49 -11.73 -1.31 21.52
N SER A 50 -10.55 -1.55 22.09
CA SER A 50 -9.32 -1.73 21.31
C SER A 50 -9.41 -2.85 20.27
N PRO A 51 -10.05 -4.02 20.51
CA PRO A 51 -10.12 -5.06 19.48
C PRO A 51 -10.93 -4.61 18.26
N ILE A 52 -12.03 -3.88 18.49
CA ILE A 52 -12.90 -3.36 17.42
C ILE A 52 -12.15 -2.31 16.60
N ILE A 53 -11.42 -1.41 17.27
CA ILE A 53 -10.62 -0.38 16.60
C ILE A 53 -9.51 -1.03 15.75
N LEU A 54 -8.83 -2.05 16.26
CA LEU A 54 -7.78 -2.75 15.52
C LEU A 54 -8.33 -3.46 14.28
N ILE A 55 -9.48 -4.14 14.40
CA ILE A 55 -10.16 -4.77 13.25
C ILE A 55 -10.55 -3.71 12.22
N ALA A 56 -11.12 -2.58 12.65
CA ALA A 56 -11.50 -1.50 11.74
C ALA A 56 -10.29 -0.92 10.99
N ILE A 57 -9.17 -0.70 11.68
CA ILE A 57 -7.92 -0.24 11.06
C ILE A 57 -7.41 -1.26 10.05
N TRP A 58 -7.43 -2.56 10.39
CA TRP A 58 -7.02 -3.61 9.48
C TRP A 58 -7.89 -3.66 8.22
N VAL A 59 -9.22 -3.60 8.35
CA VAL A 59 -10.14 -3.55 7.19
C VAL A 59 -9.90 -2.32 6.32
N LEU A 60 -9.65 -1.15 6.92
CA LEU A 60 -9.34 0.06 6.16
C LEU A 60 -8.02 -0.06 5.38
N TYR A 61 -7.02 -0.72 5.98
CA TYR A 61 -5.75 -1.01 5.32
C TYR A 61 -5.95 -1.91 4.09
N GLU A 62 -6.77 -2.97 4.22
CA GLU A 62 -7.11 -3.86 3.10
C GLU A 62 -7.81 -3.09 1.97
N ILE A 63 -8.85 -2.31 2.26
CA ILE A 63 -9.59 -1.52 1.26
C ILE A 63 -8.67 -0.53 0.54
N PHE A 64 -7.77 0.12 1.27
CA PHE A 64 -6.79 1.01 0.68
C PHE A 64 -5.84 0.26 -0.26
N GLY A 65 -5.31 -0.88 0.16
CA GLY A 65 -4.44 -1.73 -0.66
C GLY A 65 -5.11 -2.17 -1.96
N MET A 66 -6.37 -2.63 -1.87
CA MET A 66 -7.16 -2.99 -3.05
C MET A 66 -7.28 -1.80 -4.03
N GLY A 67 -7.65 -0.63 -3.51
CA GLY A 67 -7.77 0.58 -4.35
C GLY A 67 -6.47 0.93 -5.08
N VAL A 68 -5.32 0.83 -4.40
CA VAL A 68 -4.02 1.10 -5.04
C VAL A 68 -3.68 0.06 -6.10
N ASN A 69 -3.95 -1.22 -5.86
CA ASN A 69 -3.66 -2.30 -6.81
C ASN A 69 -4.49 -2.17 -8.10
N HIS A 70 -5.78 -1.86 -7.99
CA HIS A 70 -6.63 -1.62 -9.17
C HIS A 70 -6.18 -0.39 -9.96
N ILE A 71 -5.78 0.69 -9.28
CA ILE A 71 -5.21 1.87 -9.94
C ILE A 71 -3.92 1.52 -10.66
N ALA A 72 -3.04 0.70 -10.06
CA ALA A 72 -1.80 0.28 -10.67
C ALA A 72 -2.05 -0.58 -11.92
N THR A 73 -2.96 -1.55 -11.84
CA THR A 73 -3.35 -2.40 -12.99
C THR A 73 -3.94 -1.57 -14.13
N LYS A 74 -4.81 -0.61 -13.81
CA LYS A 74 -5.38 0.30 -14.81
C LYS A 74 -4.28 1.11 -15.50
N ARG A 75 -3.36 1.72 -14.73
CA ARG A 75 -2.23 2.48 -15.28
C ARG A 75 -1.32 1.62 -16.15
N GLN A 76 -1.01 0.40 -15.72
CA GLN A 76 -0.21 -0.55 -16.51
C GLN A 76 -0.89 -0.84 -17.86
N THR A 77 -2.20 -1.09 -17.85
CA THR A 77 -2.97 -1.40 -19.05
C THR A 77 -3.02 -0.21 -20.01
N GLU A 78 -3.29 1.00 -19.49
CA GLU A 78 -3.29 2.24 -20.27
C GLU A 78 -1.90 2.54 -20.87
N GLN A 79 -0.82 2.30 -20.11
CA GLN A 79 0.54 2.46 -20.59
C GLN A 79 0.90 1.44 -21.66
N LEU A 80 0.49 0.18 -21.50
CA LEU A 80 0.69 -0.85 -22.53
C LEU A 80 -0.01 -0.50 -23.82
N GLN A 81 -1.28 -0.10 -23.74
CA GLN A 81 -2.05 0.38 -24.88
C GLN A 81 -1.34 1.55 -25.57
N ALA A 82 -0.97 2.58 -24.81
CA ALA A 82 -0.31 3.76 -25.35
C ALA A 82 1.03 3.42 -26.01
N ASN A 83 1.84 2.53 -25.42
CA ASN A 83 3.11 2.12 -26.02
C ASN A 83 2.88 1.37 -27.33
N LEU A 84 1.89 0.46 -27.38
CA LEU A 84 1.54 -0.25 -28.60
C LEU A 84 1.06 0.70 -29.71
N GLU A 85 0.16 1.63 -29.40
CA GLU A 85 -0.38 2.62 -30.34
C GLU A 85 0.67 3.59 -30.87
N ASN A 86 1.64 3.98 -30.04
CA ASN A 86 2.69 4.92 -30.44
C ASN A 86 3.84 4.26 -31.20
N THR A 87 4.09 2.97 -30.96
CA THR A 87 5.23 2.26 -31.53
C THR A 87 4.87 1.45 -32.77
N ILE A 88 3.66 0.89 -32.85
CA ILE A 88 3.23 0.04 -33.97
C ILE A 88 2.30 0.85 -34.89
N PRO A 89 2.75 1.24 -36.10
CA PRO A 89 2.06 2.24 -36.92
C PRO A 89 0.72 1.80 -37.52
N ASP A 90 0.51 0.50 -37.69
CA ASP A 90 -0.69 -0.09 -38.33
C ASP A 90 -1.51 -0.94 -37.36
N ILE A 91 -1.35 -0.72 -36.05
CA ILE A 91 -2.04 -1.50 -35.04
C ILE A 91 -3.56 -1.30 -35.08
N GLN A 92 -4.29 -2.40 -34.90
CA GLN A 92 -5.71 -2.38 -34.60
C GLN A 92 -5.96 -3.20 -33.35
N ILE A 93 -6.39 -2.52 -32.29
CA ILE A 93 -6.73 -3.17 -31.03
C ILE A 93 -8.09 -3.85 -31.17
N VAL A 94 -8.12 -5.14 -30.86
CA VAL A 94 -9.30 -6.00 -30.91
C VAL A 94 -9.94 -6.12 -29.54
N ASP A 95 -9.11 -6.32 -28.51
CA ASP A 95 -9.57 -6.52 -27.14
C ASP A 95 -8.54 -6.02 -26.12
N ILE A 96 -9.04 -5.54 -24.98
CA ILE A 96 -8.22 -5.08 -23.86
C ILE A 96 -8.76 -5.74 -22.60
N TYR A 97 -7.91 -6.50 -21.94
CA TYR A 97 -8.20 -7.19 -20.71
C TYR A 97 -7.24 -6.76 -19.61
N SER A 98 -7.77 -6.62 -18.40
CA SER A 98 -6.99 -6.30 -17.20
C SER A 98 -7.60 -6.96 -15.98
N GLU A 99 -6.76 -7.51 -15.11
CA GLU A 99 -7.18 -8.18 -13.88
C GLU A 99 -6.24 -7.80 -12.73
N THR A 100 -6.83 -7.64 -11.53
CA THR A 100 -6.12 -7.43 -10.28
C THR A 100 -6.51 -8.54 -9.32
N GLY A 101 -5.54 -9.27 -8.77
CA GLY A 101 -5.80 -10.38 -7.85
C GLY A 101 -4.76 -11.48 -7.95
N ASN A 102 -5.06 -12.66 -7.42
CA ASN A 102 -4.24 -13.86 -7.61
C ASN A 102 -4.46 -14.45 -9.02
N THR A 103 -3.81 -13.84 -10.02
CA THR A 103 -4.02 -14.18 -11.44
C THR A 103 -3.38 -15.51 -11.84
N SER A 104 -2.34 -15.94 -11.12
CA SER A 104 -1.68 -17.22 -11.35
C SER A 104 -2.39 -18.40 -10.66
N GLY A 105 -3.29 -18.12 -9.70
CA GLY A 105 -3.88 -19.13 -8.84
C GLY A 105 -2.84 -19.84 -7.95
N THR A 106 -1.65 -19.25 -7.80
CA THR A 106 -0.55 -19.83 -7.03
C THR A 106 -0.17 -18.92 -5.87
N GLY A 107 0.03 -19.49 -4.68
CA GLY A 107 0.42 -18.72 -3.50
C GLY A 107 -0.64 -17.71 -3.04
N ASN A 108 -0.23 -16.80 -2.17
CA ASN A 108 -1.07 -15.75 -1.58
C ASN A 108 -0.49 -14.38 -1.95
N HIS A 109 -0.74 -13.94 -3.18
CA HIS A 109 -0.20 -12.67 -3.68
C HIS A 109 -1.15 -12.03 -4.68
N VAL A 110 -1.07 -10.70 -4.76
CA VAL A 110 -1.80 -9.90 -5.73
C VAL A 110 -0.88 -9.52 -6.88
N ASP A 111 -1.42 -9.70 -8.08
CA ASP A 111 -0.82 -9.36 -9.35
C ASP A 111 -1.61 -8.29 -10.09
N CYS A 112 -0.93 -7.60 -11.00
CA CYS A 112 -1.47 -6.69 -11.99
C CYS A 112 -1.30 -7.34 -13.37
N LEU A 113 -2.35 -7.93 -13.92
CA LEU A 113 -2.35 -8.53 -15.25
C LEU A 113 -2.95 -7.56 -16.25
N SER A 114 -2.24 -7.35 -17.36
CA SER A 114 -2.73 -6.64 -18.54
C SER A 114 -2.51 -7.49 -19.77
N SER A 115 -3.52 -7.57 -20.63
CA SER A 115 -3.46 -8.33 -21.86
C SER A 115 -4.18 -7.57 -22.97
N ILE A 116 -3.49 -7.30 -24.08
CA ILE A 116 -4.06 -6.59 -25.23
C ILE A 116 -3.96 -7.47 -26.45
N THR A 117 -5.11 -7.71 -27.09
CA THR A 117 -5.22 -8.43 -28.35
C THR A 117 -5.27 -7.42 -29.49
N PHE A 118 -4.42 -7.59 -30.50
CA PHE A 118 -4.32 -6.65 -31.62
C PHE A 118 -3.89 -7.34 -32.92
N SER A 119 -4.16 -6.70 -34.06
CA SER A 119 -3.59 -7.07 -35.37
C SER A 119 -2.59 -6.01 -35.85
N THR A 120 -1.58 -6.47 -36.57
CA THR A 120 -0.58 -5.66 -37.29
C THR A 120 0.02 -6.51 -38.42
N GLN A 121 0.59 -5.88 -39.43
CA GLN A 121 1.37 -6.54 -40.48
C GLN A 121 2.78 -6.94 -40.01
N LEU A 122 3.23 -6.43 -38.86
CA LEU A 122 4.52 -6.79 -38.29
C LEU A 122 4.58 -8.26 -37.87
N GLN A 123 5.77 -8.85 -37.99
CA GLN A 123 6.06 -10.15 -37.43
C GLN A 123 6.32 -10.04 -35.92
N LYS A 124 6.07 -11.15 -35.20
CA LYS A 124 6.31 -11.24 -33.75
C LYS A 124 7.66 -10.67 -33.30
N SER A 125 8.76 -11.02 -33.99
CA SER A 125 10.09 -10.54 -33.60
C SER A 125 10.23 -9.03 -33.73
N GLU A 126 9.62 -8.43 -34.77
CA GLU A 126 9.63 -6.98 -34.97
C GLU A 126 8.82 -6.28 -33.87
N ILE A 127 7.69 -6.86 -33.46
CA ILE A 127 6.90 -6.37 -32.33
C ILE A 127 7.73 -6.42 -31.04
N GLU A 128 8.39 -7.54 -30.74
CA GLU A 128 9.22 -7.69 -29.54
C GLU A 128 10.41 -6.72 -29.57
N ASP A 129 11.09 -6.58 -30.70
CA ASP A 129 12.21 -5.64 -30.87
C ASP A 129 11.76 -4.19 -30.65
N SER A 130 10.64 -3.79 -31.26
CA SER A 130 10.05 -2.45 -31.11
C SER A 130 9.63 -2.13 -29.67
N MET A 131 9.14 -3.14 -28.94
CA MET A 131 8.62 -2.97 -27.58
C MET A 131 9.69 -3.18 -26.50
N SER A 132 10.88 -3.65 -26.87
CA SER A 132 11.99 -3.95 -25.95
C SER A 132 12.54 -2.72 -25.22
N GLU A 133 12.29 -1.52 -25.72
CA GLU A 133 12.60 -0.26 -25.02
C GLU A 133 11.82 -0.14 -23.68
N PHE A 134 10.59 -0.65 -23.66
CA PHE A 134 9.67 -0.50 -22.53
C PHE A 134 9.54 -1.77 -21.68
N TYR A 135 9.77 -2.94 -22.28
CA TYR A 135 9.43 -4.23 -21.68
C TYR A 135 10.57 -5.23 -21.77
N THR A 136 10.73 -6.05 -20.72
CA THR A 136 11.66 -7.18 -20.70
C THR A 136 10.92 -8.47 -20.97
N PHE A 137 11.01 -8.96 -22.21
CA PHE A 137 10.33 -10.18 -22.64
C PHE A 137 10.89 -11.43 -21.95
N ASN A 138 9.99 -12.29 -21.51
CA ASN A 138 10.26 -13.60 -20.94
C ASN A 138 9.04 -14.51 -21.08
N GLU A 139 9.21 -15.82 -20.93
CA GLU A 139 8.15 -16.80 -21.22
C GLU A 139 6.99 -16.81 -20.21
N TRP A 140 7.08 -16.08 -19.10
CA TRP A 140 6.16 -16.24 -17.97
C TRP A 140 5.31 -14.99 -17.71
N ASN A 141 5.97 -13.83 -17.61
CA ASN A 141 5.40 -12.60 -17.09
C ASN A 141 5.27 -11.50 -18.15
N CYS A 142 5.95 -11.59 -19.29
CA CYS A 142 5.86 -10.57 -20.33
C CYS A 142 6.19 -11.16 -21.70
N TYR A 143 5.19 -11.41 -22.53
CA TYR A 143 5.40 -12.05 -23.84
C TYR A 143 4.39 -11.60 -24.89
N VAL A 144 4.77 -11.78 -26.15
CA VAL A 144 3.85 -11.72 -27.28
C VAL A 144 3.60 -13.13 -27.81
N LYS A 145 2.35 -13.49 -28.08
CA LYS A 145 2.00 -14.74 -28.77
C LYS A 145 0.97 -14.54 -29.86
N ASN A 146 1.00 -15.42 -30.86
CA ASN A 146 -0.09 -15.52 -31.83
C ASN A 146 -1.28 -16.23 -31.18
N THR A 147 -2.47 -15.77 -31.53
CA THR A 147 -3.74 -16.42 -31.24
C THR A 147 -4.16 -17.30 -32.42
N ASP A 148 -5.06 -18.25 -32.18
CA ASP A 148 -5.53 -19.17 -33.23
C ASP A 148 -6.29 -18.43 -34.35
N ASP A 149 -6.84 -17.24 -34.05
CA ASP A 149 -7.59 -16.39 -34.98
C ASP A 149 -6.69 -15.45 -35.82
N GLY A 150 -5.36 -15.55 -35.68
CA GLY A 150 -4.40 -14.74 -36.44
C GLY A 150 -4.10 -13.36 -35.86
N TYR A 151 -4.56 -13.07 -34.64
CA TYR A 151 -4.18 -11.87 -33.88
C TYR A 151 -2.96 -12.11 -33.00
N TYR A 152 -2.34 -11.03 -32.53
CA TYR A 152 -1.34 -11.06 -31.47
C TYR A 152 -1.96 -10.77 -30.11
N LEU A 153 -1.44 -11.42 -29.07
CA LEU A 153 -1.70 -11.12 -27.67
C LEU A 153 -0.41 -10.61 -27.03
N PHE A 154 -0.41 -9.37 -26.55
CA PHE A 154 0.62 -8.89 -25.63
C PHE A 154 0.15 -9.17 -24.20
N TYR A 155 0.89 -9.98 -23.47
CA TYR A 155 0.62 -10.31 -22.07
C TYR A 155 1.69 -9.71 -21.17
N ILE A 156 1.29 -9.03 -20.09
CA ILE A 156 2.16 -8.62 -19.00
C ILE A 156 1.51 -8.89 -17.65
N ASN A 157 2.29 -9.45 -16.74
CA ASN A 157 1.91 -9.71 -15.37
C ASN A 157 3.03 -9.23 -14.42
N THR A 158 2.69 -8.32 -13.51
CA THR A 158 3.63 -7.77 -12.52
C THR A 158 3.04 -7.85 -11.11
N SER A 159 3.89 -7.90 -10.10
CA SER A 159 3.42 -7.88 -8.71
C SER A 159 2.74 -6.54 -8.38
N ALA A 160 1.62 -6.62 -7.67
CA ALA A 160 0.90 -5.42 -7.27
C ALA A 160 1.65 -4.63 -6.16
N PRO A 161 1.42 -3.31 -6.03
CA PRO A 161 2.07 -2.49 -4.98
C PRO A 161 1.76 -2.96 -3.56
N PHE A 162 0.57 -3.53 -3.34
CA PHE A 162 0.13 -4.14 -2.09
C PHE A 162 -0.09 -5.64 -2.30
N ILE A 163 1.00 -6.42 -2.21
CA ILE A 163 1.03 -7.85 -2.53
C ILE A 163 0.21 -8.69 -1.54
N GLY A 164 0.21 -8.32 -0.26
CA GLY A 164 -0.41 -9.09 0.82
C GLY A 164 -1.73 -8.48 1.29
N ASN A 165 -2.72 -8.46 0.40
CA ASN A 165 -4.09 -8.06 0.75
C ASN A 165 -5.07 -9.22 0.49
N ILE A 166 -6.35 -9.03 0.85
CA ILE A 166 -7.40 -10.05 0.68
C ILE A 166 -7.65 -10.52 -0.77
N GLU A 167 -7.27 -9.77 -1.80
CA GLU A 167 -7.42 -10.15 -3.21
C GLU A 167 -6.39 -11.18 -3.66
N GLY A 168 -5.34 -11.38 -2.86
CA GLY A 168 -4.31 -12.38 -3.12
C GLY A 168 -4.65 -13.77 -2.57
N HIS A 169 -5.75 -13.89 -1.83
CA HIS A 169 -6.20 -15.10 -1.12
C HIS A 169 -7.40 -15.76 -1.80
#